data_AF-A0A1M3K252-F1
#
_entry.id   AF-A0A1M3K252-F1
#
_cell.length_a   1.000
_cell.length_b   1.000
_cell.length_c   1.000
_cell.angle_alpha   90.00
_cell.angle_beta   90.00
_cell.angle_gamma   90.00
#
_symmetry.space_group_name_H-M   'P 1'
#
loop_
_entity.id
_entity.type
_entity.pdbx_description
1 polymer ?
#
loop_
_entity_poly.entity_id
_entity_poly.type
_entity_poly.pdbx_seq_one_letter_code
_entity_poly.pdbx_strand_id
1 'polypeptide(L)'
;MARFETPDPQNTIRDIAGSKQNPIHPIWRGIGFVLMIVTPIMGYAASILLLDLNAQNRWIPIPRDLIIAGKDPYLLIKLFITLIIALLIFLLFQIVTFFILRISSPSRYGPTDVPPVRYTGRKYKR
;
A
#
# COMPACT_ATOMS: atom_id res chain seq x y z
N MET A 1 -45.16 -0.90 -28.83
CA MET A 1 -45.19 -0.07 -27.61
C MET A 1 -44.49 -0.86 -26.51
N ALA A 2 -43.31 -0.42 -26.05
CA ALA A 2 -42.61 -1.09 -24.94
C ALA A 2 -43.28 -0.69 -23.62
N ARG A 3 -43.70 -1.68 -22.83
CA ARG A 3 -44.32 -1.48 -21.51
C ARG A 3 -43.19 -1.17 -20.51
N PHE A 4 -43.13 0.07 -20.03
CA PHE A 4 -42.22 0.42 -18.92
C PHE A 4 -42.84 -0.14 -17.63
N GLU A 5 -42.37 -1.29 -17.19
CA GLU A 5 -42.68 -1.81 -15.86
C GLU A 5 -42.03 -0.88 -14.82
N THR A 6 -42.82 -0.38 -13.88
CA THR A 6 -42.33 0.45 -12.78
C THR A 6 -41.35 -0.36 -11.94
N PRO A 7 -40.12 0.12 -11.71
CA PRO A 7 -39.12 -0.64 -10.97
C PRO A 7 -39.58 -0.88 -9.53
N ASP A 8 -39.57 -2.14 -9.10
CA ASP A 8 -39.88 -2.54 -7.73
C ASP A 8 -38.84 -1.92 -6.76
N PRO A 9 -39.28 -1.13 -5.75
CA PRO A 9 -38.39 -0.44 -4.84
C PRO A 9 -37.42 -1.37 -4.10
N GLN A 10 -37.77 -2.66 -3.89
CA GLN A 10 -36.89 -3.60 -3.20
C GLN A 10 -35.64 -3.98 -4.03
N ASN A 11 -35.75 -4.01 -5.36
CA ASN A 11 -34.63 -4.37 -6.23
C ASN A 11 -33.64 -3.20 -6.37
N THR A 12 -34.15 -1.97 -6.41
CA THR A 12 -33.33 -0.75 -6.48
C THR A 12 -32.36 -0.63 -5.30
N ILE A 13 -32.81 -0.97 -4.07
CA ILE A 13 -31.97 -0.94 -2.87
C ILE A 13 -30.81 -1.96 -2.99
N ARG A 14 -31.08 -3.14 -3.56
CA ARG A 14 -30.06 -4.20 -3.76
C ARG A 14 -29.04 -3.82 -4.83
N ASP A 15 -29.47 -3.10 -5.87
CA ASP A 15 -28.61 -2.68 -6.98
C ASP A 15 -27.66 -1.54 -6.60
N ILE A 16 -28.07 -0.63 -5.70
CA ILE A 16 -27.19 0.42 -5.15
C ILE A 16 -26.04 -0.18 -4.34
N ALA A 17 -26.26 -1.32 -3.66
CA ALA A 17 -25.24 -1.99 -2.86
C ALA A 17 -24.07 -2.55 -3.71
N GLY A 18 -24.24 -2.66 -5.04
CA GLY A 18 -23.24 -3.17 -5.97
C GLY A 18 -22.40 -2.07 -6.64
N SER A 19 -21.81 -1.15 -5.90
CA SER A 19 -20.96 -0.10 -6.49
C SER A 19 -19.73 -0.69 -7.20
N LYS A 20 -19.50 -0.29 -8.46
CA LYS A 20 -18.34 -0.64 -9.28
C LYS A 20 -17.04 -0.42 -8.50
N GLN A 21 -16.19 -1.45 -8.47
CA GLN A 21 -14.85 -1.35 -7.90
C GLN A 21 -14.03 -0.41 -8.79
N ASN A 22 -13.64 0.76 -8.26
CA ASN A 22 -12.74 1.67 -8.97
C ASN A 22 -11.41 0.94 -9.19
N PRO A 23 -10.96 0.75 -10.45
CA PRO A 23 -9.67 0.14 -10.69
C PRO A 23 -8.60 1.01 -10.02
N ILE A 24 -7.73 0.38 -9.23
CA ILE A 24 -6.60 1.06 -8.58
C ILE A 24 -5.78 1.74 -9.69
N HIS A 25 -5.64 3.07 -9.63
CA HIS A 25 -4.91 3.77 -10.70
C HIS A 25 -3.47 3.23 -10.82
N PRO A 26 -2.97 2.99 -12.03
CA PRO A 26 -1.67 2.36 -12.28
C PRO A 26 -0.49 3.12 -11.64
N ILE A 27 -0.62 4.43 -11.44
CA ILE A 27 0.37 5.28 -10.75
C ILE A 27 0.59 4.82 -9.30
N TRP A 28 -0.48 4.38 -8.60
CA TRP A 28 -0.38 3.86 -7.23
C TRP A 28 0.36 2.53 -7.15
N ARG A 29 0.36 1.74 -8.23
CA ARG A 29 1.18 0.52 -8.33
C ARG A 29 2.66 0.87 -8.52
N GLY A 30 2.95 1.93 -9.27
CA GLY A 30 4.31 2.41 -9.52
C GLY A 30 4.99 2.94 -8.26
N ILE A 31 4.30 3.72 -7.43
CA ILE A 31 4.87 4.26 -6.18
C ILE A 31 5.31 3.14 -5.22
N GLY A 32 4.49 2.10 -5.09
CA GLY A 32 4.80 0.94 -4.24
C GLY A 32 6.02 0.17 -4.75
N PHE A 33 6.19 0.06 -6.07
CA PHE A 33 7.35 -0.60 -6.66
C PHE A 33 8.65 0.16 -6.40
N VAL A 34 8.64 1.49 -6.55
CA VAL A 34 9.81 2.33 -6.22
C VAL A 34 10.16 2.20 -4.74
N LEU A 35 9.16 2.25 -3.85
CA LEU A 35 9.38 2.07 -2.41
C LEU A 35 9.96 0.69 -2.08
N MET A 36 9.53 -0.38 -2.76
CA MET A 36 10.06 -1.73 -2.56
C MET A 36 11.57 -1.83 -2.86
N ILE A 37 12.09 -1.03 -3.78
CA ILE A 37 13.53 -1.00 -4.11
C ILE A 37 14.28 -0.03 -3.21
N VAL A 38 13.74 1.17 -3.00
CA VAL A 38 14.43 2.24 -2.24
C VAL A 38 14.52 1.89 -0.75
N THR A 39 13.49 1.27 -0.17
CA THR A 39 13.45 0.94 1.26
C THR A 39 14.55 -0.03 1.73
N PRO A 40 14.85 -1.17 1.07
CA PRO A 40 15.94 -2.04 1.50
C PRO A 40 17.31 -1.39 1.30
N ILE A 41 17.50 -0.58 0.26
CA ILE A 41 18.76 0.14 0.02
C ILE A 41 19.03 1.12 1.17
N MET A 42 18.04 1.94 1.52
CA MET A 42 18.14 2.88 2.64
C MET A 42 18.28 2.17 3.98
N GLY A 43 17.56 1.06 4.19
CA GLY A 43 17.66 0.24 5.40
C GLY A 43 19.06 -0.35 5.61
N TYR A 44 19.71 -0.80 4.54
CA TYR A 44 21.09 -1.30 4.60
C TYR A 44 22.10 -0.21 4.93
N ALA A 45 22.02 0.94 4.25
CA ALA A 45 22.89 2.07 4.55
C ALA A 45 22.74 2.54 6.01
N ALA A 46 21.50 2.65 6.48
CA ALA A 46 21.21 3.04 7.85
C ALA A 46 21.72 2.01 8.88
N SER A 47 21.63 0.72 8.57
CA SER A 47 22.14 -0.33 9.48
C SER A 47 23.64 -0.25 9.71
N ILE A 48 24.44 0.01 8.66
CA ILE A 48 25.89 0.17 8.80
C ILE A 48 26.18 1.37 9.70
N LEU A 49 25.56 2.52 9.39
CA LEU A 49 25.75 3.75 10.15
C LEU A 49 25.34 3.60 11.63
N LEU A 50 24.23 2.89 11.90
CA LEU A 50 23.77 2.65 13.27
C LEU A 50 24.75 1.78 14.07
N LEU A 51 25.37 0.78 13.42
CA LEU A 51 26.37 -0.07 14.07
C LEU A 51 27.67 0.68 14.34
N ASP A 52 28.11 1.54 13.41
CA ASP A 52 29.29 2.37 13.60
C ASP A 52 29.09 3.35 14.76
N LEU A 53 27.90 3.96 14.85
CA LEU A 53 27.54 4.82 15.97
C LEU A 53 27.43 4.06 17.29
N ASN A 54 26.90 2.83 17.27
CA ASN A 54 26.84 1.99 18.46
C ASN A 54 28.24 1.55 18.92
N ALA A 55 29.17 1.31 17.99
CA ALA A 55 30.55 0.96 18.33
C ALA A 55 31.29 2.13 19.04
N GLN A 56 31.01 3.36 18.62
CA GLN A 56 31.59 4.57 19.23
C GLN A 56 30.95 4.90 20.58
N ASN A 57 29.61 4.93 20.64
CA ASN A 57 28.88 5.43 21.80
C ASN A 57 28.51 4.34 22.82
N ARG A 58 28.64 3.06 22.43
CA ARG A 58 28.32 1.87 23.25
C ARG A 58 26.91 1.90 23.85
N TRP A 59 25.91 2.28 23.05
CA TRP A 59 24.52 2.33 23.52
C TRP A 59 23.99 0.96 23.94
N ILE A 60 24.29 -0.09 23.16
CA ILE A 60 23.77 -1.44 23.38
C ILE A 60 24.92 -2.45 23.27
N PRO A 61 25.12 -3.32 24.28
CA PRO A 61 26.10 -4.40 24.19
C PRO A 61 25.62 -5.46 23.19
N ILE A 62 26.48 -5.81 22.23
CA ILE A 62 26.17 -6.82 21.22
C ILE A 62 26.44 -8.22 21.82
N PRO A 63 25.43 -9.09 21.96
CA PRO A 63 25.63 -10.44 22.45
C PRO A 63 26.46 -11.26 21.45
N ARG A 64 27.37 -12.09 21.99
CA ARG A 64 28.28 -12.90 21.17
C ARG A 64 27.57 -13.99 20.37
N ASP A 65 26.39 -14.42 20.80
CA ASP A 65 25.61 -15.47 20.15
C ASP A 65 25.10 -15.06 18.76
N LEU A 66 25.02 -13.75 18.48
CA LEU A 66 24.59 -13.21 17.19
C LEU A 66 25.76 -12.98 16.22
N ILE A 67 26.99 -13.30 16.63
CA ILE A 67 28.20 -13.15 15.84
C ILE A 67 28.47 -14.46 15.10
N ILE A 68 28.44 -14.43 13.78
CA ILE A 68 28.77 -15.60 12.95
C ILE A 68 30.26 -15.60 12.61
N ALA A 69 30.89 -16.77 12.66
CA ALA A 69 32.22 -16.96 12.10
C ALA A 69 32.15 -16.90 10.56
N GLY A 70 32.54 -15.77 9.98
CA GLY A 70 32.51 -15.54 8.53
C GLY A 70 33.19 -14.23 8.13
N LYS A 71 33.10 -13.87 6.85
CA LYS A 71 33.71 -12.65 6.30
C LYS A 71 33.17 -11.37 6.95
N ASP A 72 31.88 -11.35 7.30
CA ASP A 72 31.22 -10.26 8.02
C ASP A 72 30.62 -10.80 9.33
N PRO A 73 31.28 -10.59 10.48
CA PRO A 73 30.82 -11.12 11.76
C PRO A 73 29.45 -10.57 12.20
N TYR A 74 29.10 -9.36 11.77
CA TYR A 74 27.85 -8.67 12.13
C TYR A 74 26.72 -8.85 11.10
N LEU A 75 26.81 -9.82 10.20
CA LEU A 75 25.86 -9.99 9.10
C LEU A 75 24.40 -10.14 9.57
N LEU A 76 24.14 -10.98 10.57
CA LEU A 76 22.79 -11.19 11.11
C LEU A 76 22.22 -9.92 11.72
N ILE A 77 23.05 -9.23 12.51
CA ILE A 77 22.64 -7.99 13.18
C ILE A 77 22.35 -6.91 12.15
N LYS A 78 23.18 -6.79 11.11
CA LYS A 78 22.94 -5.90 9.99
C LYS A 78 21.58 -6.20 9.36
N LEU A 79 21.33 -7.46 8.96
CA LEU A 79 20.07 -7.90 8.35
C LEU A 79 18.84 -7.63 9.23
N PHE A 80 18.96 -7.85 10.54
CA PHE A 80 17.87 -7.59 11.48
C PHE A 80 17.55 -6.10 11.58
N ILE A 81 18.58 -5.26 11.71
CA ILE A 81 18.42 -3.80 11.74
C ILE A 81 17.89 -3.28 10.41
N THR A 82 18.37 -3.80 9.26
CA THR A 82 17.85 -3.39 7.96
C THR A 82 16.36 -3.67 7.84
N LEU A 83 15.90 -4.84 8.28
CA LEU A 83 14.50 -5.23 8.22
C LEU A 83 13.62 -4.31 9.08
N ILE A 84 14.06 -4.00 10.30
CA ILE A 84 13.36 -3.07 11.19
C ILE A 84 13.30 -1.66 10.57
N ILE A 85 14.45 -1.12 10.14
CA ILE A 85 14.51 0.23 9.57
C ILE A 85 13.71 0.30 8.26
N ALA A 86 13.82 -0.70 7.39
CA ALA A 86 13.06 -0.75 6.15
C ALA A 86 11.55 -0.78 6.43
N LEU A 87 11.10 -1.54 7.44
CA LEU A 87 9.70 -1.55 7.86
C LEU A 87 9.25 -0.19 8.40
N LEU A 88 10.06 0.48 9.21
CA LEU A 88 9.75 1.82 9.73
C LEU A 88 9.68 2.88 8.62
N ILE A 89 10.64 2.86 7.69
CA ILE A 89 10.67 3.76 6.53
C ILE A 89 9.46 3.47 5.63
N PHE A 90 9.15 2.21 5.36
CA PHE A 90 8.00 1.82 4.58
C PHE A 90 6.69 2.27 5.22
N LEU A 91 6.55 2.09 6.54
CA LEU A 91 5.41 2.59 7.31
C LEU A 91 5.26 4.11 7.19
N LEU A 92 6.37 4.85 7.32
CA LEU A 92 6.38 6.30 7.17
C LEU A 92 5.89 6.73 5.78
N PHE A 93 6.42 6.12 4.70
CA PHE A 93 5.96 6.39 3.35
C PHE A 93 4.49 6.01 3.13
N GLN A 94 4.02 4.92 3.75
CA GLN A 94 2.61 4.52 3.68
C GLN A 94 1.70 5.57 4.34
N ILE A 95 2.12 6.14 5.46
CA ILE A 95 1.40 7.22 6.13
C ILE A 95 1.36 8.45 5.22
N VAL A 96 2.50 8.86 4.67
CA VAL A 96 2.58 10.01 3.74
C VAL A 96 1.68 9.83 2.53
N THR A 97 1.72 8.66 1.89
CA THR A 97 0.86 8.36 0.73
C THR A 97 -0.61 8.33 1.09
N PHE A 98 -0.98 7.84 2.27
CA PHE A 98 -2.36 7.89 2.76
C PHE A 98 -2.86 9.33 2.92
N PHE A 99 -2.04 10.23 3.47
CA PHE A 99 -2.41 11.64 3.58
C PHE A 99 -2.56 12.31 2.22
N ILE A 100 -1.65 12.05 1.28
CA ILE A 100 -1.74 12.56 -0.09
C ILE A 100 -3.03 12.05 -0.75
N LEU A 101 -3.34 10.76 -0.63
CA LEU A 101 -4.57 10.14 -1.13
C LEU A 101 -5.82 10.79 -0.57
N ARG A 102 -5.83 11.05 0.74
CA ARG A 102 -6.96 11.66 1.42
C ARG A 102 -7.26 13.05 0.88
N ILE A 103 -6.23 13.83 0.57
CA ILE A 103 -6.36 15.20 0.08
C ILE A 103 -6.70 15.22 -1.42
N SER A 104 -6.05 14.35 -2.19
CA SER A 104 -6.17 14.32 -3.66
C SER A 104 -7.32 13.45 -4.18
N SER A 105 -8.13 12.83 -3.32
CA SER A 105 -9.26 12.01 -3.79
C SER A 105 -10.41 12.90 -4.29
N PRO A 106 -10.77 12.85 -5.59
CA PRO A 106 -11.94 13.56 -6.09
C PRO A 106 -13.25 12.97 -5.55
N SER A 107 -14.34 13.74 -5.62
CA SER A 107 -15.69 13.24 -5.31
C SER A 107 -16.06 12.10 -6.25
N ARG A 108 -16.73 11.07 -5.73
CA ARG A 108 -17.09 9.86 -6.51
C ARG A 108 -18.15 10.10 -7.58
N TYR A 109 -18.87 11.22 -7.50
CA TYR A 109 -19.90 11.63 -8.44
C TYR A 109 -19.74 13.12 -8.75
N GLY A 110 -19.86 13.48 -10.03
CA GLY A 110 -20.04 14.87 -10.43
C GLY A 110 -21.46 15.37 -10.13
N PRO A 111 -21.71 16.69 -10.17
CA PRO A 111 -23.04 17.26 -9.92
C PRO A 111 -24.14 16.77 -10.87
N THR A 112 -23.74 16.30 -12.06
CA THR A 112 -24.62 15.81 -13.12
C THR A 112 -24.56 14.30 -13.31
N ASP A 113 -23.73 13.57 -12.53
CA ASP A 113 -23.60 12.12 -12.69
C ASP A 113 -24.75 11.39 -12.00
N VAL A 114 -25.58 10.71 -12.79
CA VAL A 114 -26.55 9.76 -12.26
C VAL A 114 -25.84 8.44 -11.91
N PRO A 115 -26.24 7.77 -10.80
CA PRO A 115 -25.64 6.49 -10.44
C PRO A 115 -25.83 5.47 -11.58
N PRO A 116 -24.83 4.60 -11.84
CA PRO A 116 -24.92 3.65 -12.92
C PRO A 116 -26.07 2.67 -12.68
N VAL A 117 -27.06 2.69 -13.58
CA VAL A 117 -28.16 1.72 -13.58
C VAL A 117 -27.61 0.37 -14.06
N ARG A 118 -27.66 -0.66 -13.21
CA ARG A 118 -27.30 -2.02 -13.61
C ARG A 118 -28.38 -2.57 -14.54
N TYR A 119 -28.01 -2.92 -15.78
CA TYR A 119 -28.92 -3.57 -16.71
C TYR A 119 -29.11 -5.05 -16.34
N THR A 120 -30.28 -5.40 -15.84
CA THR A 120 -30.69 -6.78 -15.57
C THR A 120 -31.48 -7.31 -16.77
N GLY A 121 -30.77 -7.73 -17.82
CA GLY A 121 -31.39 -8.32 -19.00
C GLY A 121 -30.48 -9.30 -19.71
N ARG A 122 -31.03 -10.14 -20.59
CA ARG A 122 -30.26 -11.15 -21.33
C ARG A 122 -29.30 -10.43 -22.30
N LYS A 123 -28.01 -10.78 -22.27
CA LYS A 123 -27.03 -10.32 -23.27
C LYS A 123 -27.46 -10.82 -24.64
N TYR A 124 -27.70 -9.92 -25.58
CA TYR A 124 -27.97 -10.26 -26.97
C TYR A 124 -26.75 -10.99 -27.56
N LYS A 125 -26.97 -12.19 -28.10
CA LYS A 125 -25.94 -12.97 -28.79
C LYS A 125 -26.00 -12.55 -30.26
N ARG A 126 -24.97 -11.82 -30.72
CA ARG A 126 -24.77 -11.54 -32.15
C ARG A 126 -24.26 -12.79 -32.85
#